data_AF-A0A4Q5QDJ1-F1
#
_entry.id   AF-A0A4Q5QDJ1-F1
#
_cell.length_a   1.000
_cell.length_b   1.000
_cell.length_c   1.000
_cell.angle_alpha   90.00
_cell.angle_beta   90.00
_cell.angle_gamma   90.00
#
_symmetry.space_group_name_H-M   'P 1'
#
loop_
_entity.id
_entity.type
_entity.pdbx_description
1 polymer ?
#
loop_
_entity_poly.entity_id
_entity_poly.type
_entity_poly.pdbx_seq_one_letter_code
_entity_poly.pdbx_strand_id
1 'polypeptide(L)'
;MRLVYGVCLALVAATPAIAAAQEIVQWAAPLAATGRTAAFPMGTPLLLTTRTELNTKQNHAGERFYLEVARPIVYRGQVVIPAGALAVGEVMRAERNGIFGKRGEIAIRLNYIQTPSGPVRLSGRMSRNGLSQELLSIGGALVVSWPMMFIHGTSGRVPADTPVTAYLADDLRFTLQPGTEQADATAPDQLGADQRILPARFDPSAFSGSQR
;
A
#
# COMPACT_ATOMS: atom_id res chain seq x y z
N MET A 1 77.80 -1.31 60.22
CA MET A 1 77.40 -0.02 60.81
C MET A 1 75.97 0.23 60.35
N ARG A 2 74.88 -0.04 61.12
CA ARG A 2 74.30 0.79 62.22
C ARG A 2 74.29 2.28 61.79
N LEU A 3 73.19 3.02 61.64
CA LEU A 3 71.97 3.21 62.45
C LEU A 3 70.89 3.90 61.56
N VAL A 4 69.61 3.52 61.59
CA VAL A 4 68.48 4.05 62.43
C VAL A 4 67.94 5.42 61.99
N TYR A 5 66.62 5.58 62.22
CA TYR A 5 65.74 6.74 62.15
C TYR A 5 64.94 6.81 60.85
N GLY A 6 63.62 6.61 60.83
CA GLY A 6 62.63 6.91 61.86
C GLY A 6 61.64 7.88 61.21
N VAL A 7 60.48 7.38 60.78
CA VAL A 7 59.19 7.66 61.43
C VAL A 7 58.58 9.00 61.00
N CYS A 8 57.32 8.91 60.57
CA CYS A 8 56.34 10.00 60.41
C CYS A 8 56.62 10.96 59.24
N LEU A 9 55.66 11.46 58.48
CA LEU A 9 54.29 11.81 58.85
C LEU A 9 53.49 12.16 57.58
N ALA A 10 52.16 11.98 57.67
CA ALA A 10 51.12 12.81 57.05
C ALA A 10 50.87 12.72 55.53
N LEU A 11 50.07 11.72 55.22
CA LEU A 11 48.85 11.75 54.41
C LEU A 11 48.21 13.15 54.17
N VAL A 12 48.12 13.58 52.91
CA VAL A 12 47.06 14.47 52.40
C VAL A 12 46.61 13.91 51.06
N ALA A 13 45.56 13.09 51.08
CA ALA A 13 44.85 12.69 49.87
C ALA A 13 43.84 13.78 49.52
N ALA A 14 44.13 14.57 48.50
CA ALA A 14 43.21 15.55 47.93
C ALA A 14 42.05 14.82 47.23
N THR A 15 40.83 15.07 47.68
CA THR A 15 39.59 14.64 47.01
C THR A 15 39.03 15.82 46.22
N PRO A 16 39.00 15.79 44.88
CA PRO A 16 38.18 16.73 44.14
C PRO A 16 36.73 16.22 44.11
N ALA A 17 35.88 16.83 44.91
CA ALA A 17 34.43 16.78 44.77
C ALA A 17 34.02 17.68 43.60
N ILE A 18 33.74 17.08 42.44
CA ILE A 18 32.96 17.73 41.38
C ILE A 18 31.81 16.80 41.05
N ALA A 19 30.67 17.15 41.63
CA ALA A 19 29.35 16.71 41.23
C ALA A 19 29.07 17.22 39.81
N ALA A 20 29.38 16.41 38.80
CA ALA A 20 28.77 16.57 37.49
C ALA A 20 27.50 15.71 37.49
N ALA A 21 26.36 16.39 37.56
CA ALA A 21 25.05 15.81 37.32
C ALA A 21 25.07 15.13 35.94
N GLN A 22 25.11 13.79 35.93
CA GLN A 22 24.94 13.01 34.71
C GLN A 22 23.43 12.91 34.47
N GLU A 23 22.91 13.85 33.70
CA GLU A 23 21.56 13.74 33.15
C GLU A 23 21.60 12.61 32.10
N ILE A 24 21.23 11.40 32.54
CA ILE A 24 21.09 10.24 31.66
C ILE A 24 19.85 10.51 30.82
N VAL A 25 20.06 11.03 29.61
CA VAL A 25 19.02 11.07 28.58
C VAL A 25 18.77 9.63 28.15
N GLN A 26 17.86 8.95 28.86
CA GLN A 26 17.34 7.66 28.43
C GLN A 26 16.51 7.88 27.16
N TRP A 27 17.11 7.63 26.01
CA TRP A 27 16.34 7.50 24.78
C TRP A 27 15.41 6.30 24.95
N ALA A 28 14.10 6.56 24.99
CA ALA A 28 13.10 5.51 25.00
C ALA A 28 13.37 4.60 23.79
N ALA A 29 13.71 3.34 24.06
CA ALA A 29 13.89 2.36 23.00
C ALA A 29 12.61 2.32 22.16
N PRO A 30 12.70 2.36 20.81
CA PRO A 30 11.52 2.24 19.97
C PRO A 30 10.83 0.93 20.34
N LEU A 31 9.54 0.98 20.68
CA LEU A 31 8.76 -0.21 20.95
C LEU A 31 8.92 -1.15 19.75
N ALA A 32 9.62 -2.26 19.96
CA ALA A 32 9.75 -3.29 18.95
C ALA A 32 8.34 -3.72 18.57
N ALA A 33 7.95 -3.47 17.32
CA ALA A 33 6.66 -3.87 16.79
C ALA A 33 6.52 -5.38 16.94
N THR A 34 5.88 -5.83 18.01
CA THR A 34 5.50 -7.22 18.23
C THR A 34 4.26 -7.49 17.39
N GLY A 35 4.41 -7.30 16.08
CA GLY A 35 3.38 -7.62 15.11
C GLY A 35 3.64 -9.00 14.55
N ARG A 36 2.59 -9.80 14.43
CA ARG A 36 2.65 -11.09 13.76
C ARG A 36 2.97 -10.83 12.29
N THR A 37 4.08 -11.33 11.78
CA THR A 37 4.39 -11.22 10.35
C THR A 37 3.49 -12.17 9.56
N ALA A 38 2.83 -11.66 8.54
CA ALA A 38 2.10 -12.44 7.55
C ALA A 38 2.68 -12.16 6.16
N ALA A 39 2.41 -13.06 5.22
CA ALA A 39 2.88 -12.91 3.85
C ALA A 39 1.79 -13.29 2.84
N PHE A 40 1.75 -12.56 1.73
CA PHE A 40 1.06 -13.01 0.53
C PHE A 40 2.06 -13.73 -0.37
N PRO A 41 1.72 -14.93 -0.85
CA PRO A 41 2.60 -15.66 -1.75
C PRO A 41 2.70 -14.94 -3.11
N MET A 42 3.84 -15.15 -3.77
CA MET A 42 3.96 -14.85 -5.20
C MET A 42 2.81 -15.50 -5.99
N GLY A 43 2.39 -14.85 -7.08
CA GLY A 43 1.26 -15.29 -7.89
C GLY A 43 -0.11 -14.83 -7.39
N THR A 44 -0.18 -14.09 -6.28
CA THR A 44 -1.45 -13.46 -5.86
C THR A 44 -1.95 -12.50 -6.95
N PRO A 45 -3.17 -12.65 -7.49
CA PRO A 45 -3.70 -11.76 -8.52
C PRO A 45 -4.12 -10.41 -7.92
N LEU A 46 -3.79 -9.32 -8.62
CA LEU A 46 -4.19 -7.96 -8.30
C LEU A 46 -4.87 -7.34 -9.50
N LEU A 47 -6.00 -6.68 -9.23
CA LEU A 47 -6.67 -5.88 -10.24
C LEU A 47 -6.14 -4.45 -10.16
N LEU A 48 -5.48 -4.03 -11.23
CA LEU A 48 -4.93 -2.70 -11.39
C LEU A 48 -5.70 -1.96 -12.47
N THR A 49 -5.53 -0.65 -12.51
CA THR A 49 -6.19 0.23 -13.45
C THR A 49 -5.21 1.29 -13.92
N THR A 50 -5.14 1.52 -15.22
CA THR A 50 -4.17 2.48 -15.77
C THR A 50 -4.61 3.90 -15.44
N ARG A 51 -3.72 4.70 -14.85
CA ARG A 51 -4.01 6.10 -14.49
C ARG A 51 -3.92 7.05 -15.68
N THR A 52 -3.01 6.76 -16.60
CA THR A 52 -2.75 7.59 -17.79
C THR A 52 -3.13 6.83 -19.06
N GLU A 53 -3.77 7.49 -20.01
CA GLU A 53 -3.99 6.92 -21.34
C GLU A 53 -2.65 6.69 -22.05
N LEU A 54 -2.48 5.51 -22.66
CA LEU A 54 -1.31 5.19 -23.49
C LEU A 54 -1.70 5.10 -24.96
N ASN A 55 -0.92 5.77 -25.80
CA ASN A 55 -1.15 5.82 -27.23
C ASN A 55 0.14 5.56 -28.00
N THR A 56 0.09 4.65 -28.97
CA THR A 56 1.20 4.35 -29.90
C THR A 56 1.74 5.57 -30.67
N LYS A 57 1.01 6.69 -30.67
CA LYS A 57 1.43 7.96 -31.26
C LYS A 57 2.32 8.83 -30.37
N GLN A 58 2.08 8.81 -29.05
CA GLN A 58 2.71 9.71 -28.07
C GLN A 58 3.70 8.96 -27.18
N ASN A 59 3.42 7.70 -26.87
CA ASN A 59 4.24 6.90 -26.00
C ASN A 59 5.23 6.03 -26.78
N HIS A 60 6.42 5.85 -26.21
CA HIS A 60 7.52 5.10 -26.82
C HIS A 60 7.91 3.89 -25.97
N ALA A 61 8.62 2.93 -26.58
CA ALA A 61 9.19 1.81 -25.85
C ALA A 61 10.21 2.32 -24.81
N GLY A 62 10.18 1.76 -23.60
CA GLY A 62 10.98 2.19 -22.45
C GLY A 62 10.31 3.26 -21.58
N GLU A 63 9.18 3.83 -22.01
CA GLU A 63 8.48 4.83 -21.22
C GLU A 63 7.77 4.19 -20.02
N ARG A 64 7.90 4.85 -18.86
CA ARG A 64 7.22 4.43 -17.63
C ARG A 64 5.88 5.10 -17.50
N PHE A 65 4.90 4.33 -17.06
CA PHE A 65 3.55 4.82 -16.80
C PHE A 65 3.05 4.36 -15.45
N TYR A 66 2.03 5.05 -14.96
CA TYR A 66 1.47 4.81 -13.64
C TYR A 66 0.14 4.06 -13.74
N LEU A 67 -0.02 3.10 -12.84
CA LEU A 67 -1.27 2.39 -12.60
C LEU A 67 -1.64 2.57 -11.13
N GLU A 68 -2.89 2.29 -10.81
CA GLU A 68 -3.40 2.27 -9.45
C GLU A 68 -4.12 0.96 -9.17
N VAL A 69 -4.17 0.56 -7.90
CA VAL A 69 -4.90 -0.62 -7.48
C VAL A 69 -6.41 -0.36 -7.52
N ALA A 70 -7.13 -1.12 -8.33
CA ALA A 70 -8.57 -1.00 -8.47
C ALA A 70 -9.33 -1.57 -7.25
N ARG A 71 -8.80 -2.66 -6.68
CA ARG A 71 -9.43 -3.39 -5.57
C ARG A 71 -8.46 -3.58 -4.41
N PRO A 72 -8.84 -3.20 -3.17
CA PRO A 72 -7.97 -3.38 -2.02
C PRO A 72 -7.78 -4.87 -1.72
N ILE A 73 -6.57 -5.23 -1.28
CA ILE A 73 -6.26 -6.58 -0.81
C ILE A 73 -6.27 -6.57 0.72
N VAL A 74 -7.15 -7.38 1.29
CA VAL A 74 -7.37 -7.49 2.74
C VAL A 74 -6.86 -8.84 3.21
N TYR A 75 -6.13 -8.84 4.33
CA TYR A 75 -5.73 -10.05 5.03
C TYR A 75 -6.25 -10.01 6.46
N ARG A 76 -7.09 -10.98 6.85
CA ARG A 76 -7.66 -11.09 8.20
C ARG A 76 -8.27 -9.77 8.73
N GLY A 77 -8.97 -9.03 7.87
CA GLY A 77 -9.61 -7.75 8.22
C GLY A 77 -8.69 -6.52 8.14
N GLN A 78 -7.38 -6.68 7.96
CA GLN A 78 -6.46 -5.57 7.74
C GLN A 78 -6.22 -5.34 6.24
N VAL A 79 -6.37 -4.10 5.77
CA VAL A 79 -6.02 -3.71 4.41
C VAL A 79 -4.49 -3.69 4.28
N VAL A 80 -3.95 -4.59 3.46
CA VAL A 80 -2.50 -4.72 3.25
C VAL A 80 -2.06 -3.89 2.05
N ILE A 81 -2.83 -3.95 0.97
CA ILE A 81 -2.64 -3.10 -0.21
C ILE A 81 -3.92 -2.28 -0.38
N PRO A 82 -3.88 -0.96 -0.16
CA PRO A 82 -5.05 -0.12 -0.33
C PRO A 82 -5.40 0.04 -1.81
N ALA A 83 -6.68 0.27 -2.09
CA ALA A 83 -7.09 0.77 -3.40
C ALA A 83 -6.45 2.15 -3.65
N GLY A 84 -6.08 2.43 -4.89
CA GLY A 84 -5.32 3.63 -5.24
C GLY A 84 -3.81 3.54 -5.00
N ALA A 85 -3.29 2.41 -4.49
CA ALA A 85 -1.84 2.23 -4.35
C ALA A 85 -1.15 2.33 -5.72
N LEU A 86 -0.05 3.09 -5.77
CA LEU A 86 0.63 3.41 -7.02
C LEU A 86 1.46 2.22 -7.51
N ALA A 87 1.19 1.76 -8.72
CA ALA A 87 2.00 0.80 -9.44
C ALA A 87 2.68 1.45 -10.65
N VAL A 88 3.86 0.95 -10.99
CA VAL A 88 4.67 1.44 -12.10
C VAL A 88 4.82 0.33 -13.13
N GLY A 89 4.47 0.66 -14.36
CA GLY A 89 4.68 -0.17 -15.54
C GLY A 89 5.61 0.49 -16.53
N GLU A 90 6.01 -0.28 -17.53
CA GLU A 90 6.87 0.15 -18.63
C GLU A 90 6.30 -0.34 -19.96
N VAL A 91 6.36 0.52 -20.97
CA VAL A 91 5.98 0.17 -22.34
C VAL A 91 7.11 -0.65 -22.95
N MET A 92 6.87 -1.94 -23.19
CA MET A 92 7.86 -2.82 -23.80
C MET A 92 8.00 -2.56 -25.30
N ARG A 93 6.88 -2.29 -25.98
CA ARG A 93 6.85 -2.04 -27.42
C ARG A 93 5.69 -1.13 -27.74
N ALA A 94 5.94 -0.11 -28.54
CA ALA A 94 4.92 0.76 -29.11
C ALA A 94 5.17 0.83 -30.62
N GLU A 95 4.34 0.11 -31.39
CA GLU A 95 4.40 0.12 -32.83
C GLU A 95 3.26 0.98 -33.38
N ARG A 96 3.61 1.98 -34.18
CA ARG A 96 2.63 2.89 -34.77
C ARG A 96 1.92 2.22 -35.95
N ASN A 97 0.69 2.64 -36.20
CA ASN A 97 -0.03 2.26 -37.40
C ASN A 97 0.69 2.74 -38.68
N GLY A 98 0.82 1.84 -39.65
CA GLY A 98 1.49 2.10 -40.93
C GLY A 98 0.51 2.35 -42.09
N ILE A 99 1.04 2.89 -43.19
CA ILE A 99 0.31 3.16 -44.44
C ILE A 99 -0.13 1.85 -45.13
N PHE A 100 0.49 0.72 -44.78
CA PHE A 100 0.23 -0.60 -45.37
C PHE A 100 -0.79 -1.45 -44.58
N GLY A 101 -1.77 -0.82 -43.94
CA GLY A 101 -2.76 -1.52 -43.11
C GLY A 101 -2.21 -2.17 -41.82
N LYS A 102 -0.91 -1.99 -41.52
CA LYS A 102 -0.30 -2.45 -40.27
C LYS A 102 -0.91 -1.69 -39.10
N ARG A 103 -1.54 -2.40 -38.17
CA ARG A 103 -2.21 -1.82 -37.00
C ARG A 103 -1.17 -1.49 -35.94
N GLY A 104 -1.47 -0.47 -35.14
CA GLY A 104 -0.59 -0.14 -34.02
C GLY A 104 -0.71 -1.20 -32.91
N GLU A 105 0.42 -1.68 -32.41
CA GLU A 105 0.50 -2.63 -31.30
C GLU A 105 1.15 -1.92 -30.10
N ILE A 106 0.58 -2.11 -28.91
CA ILE A 106 1.20 -1.66 -27.68
C ILE A 106 1.31 -2.83 -26.70
N ALA A 107 2.54 -3.12 -26.29
CA ALA A 107 2.85 -4.12 -25.29
C ALA A 107 3.37 -3.43 -24.04
N ILE A 108 2.74 -3.74 -22.90
CA ILE A 108 3.09 -3.19 -21.59
C ILE A 108 3.52 -4.30 -20.65
N ARG A 109 4.44 -3.95 -19.75
CA ARG A 109 4.91 -4.80 -18.65
C ARG A 109 4.71 -4.05 -17.35
N LEU A 110 4.37 -4.79 -16.30
CA LEU A 110 4.31 -4.26 -14.95
C LEU A 110 5.63 -4.55 -14.22
N ASN A 111 6.13 -3.56 -13.47
CA ASN A 111 7.43 -3.65 -12.82
C ASN A 111 7.28 -3.80 -11.29
N TYR A 112 6.72 -2.81 -10.61
CA TYR A 112 6.58 -2.82 -9.15
C TYR A 112 5.38 -2.01 -8.67
N ILE A 113 4.95 -2.26 -7.44
CA ILE A 113 3.92 -1.53 -6.72
C ILE A 113 4.47 -0.95 -5.43
N GLN A 114 4.07 0.27 -5.12
CA GLN A 114 4.34 0.93 -3.86
C GLN A 114 3.28 0.51 -2.84
N THR A 115 3.66 -0.26 -1.83
CA THR A 115 2.78 -0.64 -0.72
C THR A 115 3.23 0.02 0.58
N PRO A 116 2.36 0.11 1.61
CA PRO A 116 2.74 0.67 2.91
C PRO A 116 3.91 -0.08 3.57
N SER A 117 4.08 -1.38 3.26
CA SER A 117 5.17 -2.22 3.77
C SER A 117 6.46 -2.12 2.94
N GLY A 118 6.41 -1.47 1.78
CA GLY A 118 7.56 -1.30 0.88
C GLY A 118 7.23 -1.53 -0.60
N PRO A 119 8.20 -1.30 -1.51
CA PRO A 119 8.06 -1.63 -2.92
C PRO A 119 8.09 -3.14 -3.13
N VAL A 120 7.09 -3.68 -3.84
CA VAL A 120 7.03 -5.12 -4.19
C VAL A 120 6.96 -5.30 -5.69
N ARG A 121 7.68 -6.30 -6.21
CA ARG A 121 7.73 -6.57 -7.64
C ARG A 121 6.42 -7.18 -8.13
N LEU A 122 5.96 -6.70 -9.27
CA LEU A 122 4.82 -7.26 -9.98
C LEU A 122 5.31 -8.04 -11.19
N SER A 123 4.55 -9.07 -11.54
CA SER A 123 4.68 -9.83 -12.75
C SER A 123 3.36 -9.76 -13.52
N GLY A 124 3.46 -9.41 -14.79
CA GLY A 124 2.29 -9.25 -15.64
C GLY A 124 2.72 -8.62 -16.96
N ARG A 125 2.23 -9.20 -18.05
CA ARG A 125 2.45 -8.69 -19.39
C ARG A 125 1.11 -8.67 -20.10
N MET A 126 0.79 -7.53 -20.69
CA MET A 126 -0.43 -7.38 -21.47
C MET A 126 -0.04 -6.79 -22.83
N SER A 127 -0.45 -7.45 -23.90
CA SER A 127 -0.37 -6.88 -25.26
C SER A 127 -1.79 -6.69 -25.76
N ARG A 128 -2.08 -5.52 -26.31
CA ARG A 128 -3.40 -5.21 -26.89
C ARG A 128 -3.24 -4.97 -28.39
N ASN A 129 -3.84 -5.88 -29.16
CA ASN A 129 -3.93 -5.75 -30.61
C ASN A 129 -5.16 -4.93 -30.98
N GLY A 130 -5.01 -3.98 -31.91
CA GLY A 130 -6.05 -3.02 -32.28
C GLY A 130 -7.26 -3.57 -33.05
N LEU A 131 -7.46 -4.90 -33.16
CA LEU A 131 -8.68 -5.47 -33.75
C LEU A 131 -9.13 -6.77 -33.07
N SER A 132 -10.40 -6.81 -32.66
CA SER A 132 -11.14 -8.05 -32.45
C SER A 132 -11.46 -8.69 -33.81
N GLN A 133 -11.30 -10.01 -33.86
CA GLN A 133 -11.19 -10.81 -35.08
C GLN A 133 -12.53 -11.14 -35.75
N GLU A 134 -13.63 -10.45 -35.44
CA GLU A 134 -14.97 -10.93 -35.82
C GLU A 134 -15.72 -10.08 -36.85
N LEU A 135 -15.29 -8.84 -37.11
CA LEU A 135 -16.11 -7.92 -37.93
C LEU A 135 -15.73 -7.85 -39.43
N LEU A 136 -14.63 -8.46 -39.87
CA LEU A 136 -14.13 -8.32 -41.25
C LEU A 136 -14.17 -9.60 -42.09
N SER A 137 -14.51 -10.75 -41.52
CA SER A 137 -14.37 -12.05 -42.18
C SER A 137 -15.58 -12.48 -43.02
N ILE A 138 -16.79 -11.95 -42.79
CA ILE A 138 -18.00 -12.53 -43.43
C ILE A 138 -18.50 -11.75 -44.67
N GLY A 139 -17.94 -10.58 -45.04
CA GLY A 139 -18.44 -9.84 -46.22
C GLY A 139 -17.49 -8.93 -47.00
N GLY A 140 -16.22 -8.77 -46.61
CA GLY A 140 -15.38 -7.67 -47.10
C GLY A 140 -14.35 -7.98 -48.20
N ALA A 141 -14.28 -9.20 -48.72
CA ALA A 141 -13.10 -9.67 -49.46
C ALA A 141 -13.13 -9.47 -51.00
N LEU A 142 -14.07 -8.71 -51.57
CA LEU A 142 -14.21 -8.59 -53.04
C LEU A 142 -14.33 -7.14 -53.56
N VAL A 143 -13.46 -6.24 -53.11
CA VAL A 143 -13.24 -4.95 -53.82
C VAL A 143 -11.74 -4.73 -54.00
N VAL A 144 -11.16 -5.42 -54.98
CA VAL A 144 -9.83 -5.10 -55.52
C VAL A 144 -10.00 -3.84 -56.36
N SER A 145 -9.72 -2.69 -55.75
CA SER A 145 -9.62 -1.43 -56.47
C SER A 145 -8.52 -0.60 -55.83
N TRP A 146 -7.72 0.03 -56.68
CA TRP A 146 -6.62 0.96 -56.42
C TRP A 146 -6.77 1.96 -55.24
N PRO A 147 -7.96 2.34 -54.71
CA PRO A 147 -8.07 3.09 -53.45
C PRO A 147 -7.67 2.39 -52.13
N MET A 148 -7.35 1.08 -52.09
CA MET A 148 -6.98 0.38 -50.84
C MET A 148 -5.69 0.88 -50.16
N MET A 149 -4.86 1.68 -50.84
CA MET A 149 -3.62 2.26 -50.29
C MET A 149 -3.86 3.36 -49.24
N PHE A 150 -5.09 3.83 -49.04
CA PHE A 150 -5.42 4.87 -48.05
C PHE A 150 -6.09 4.35 -46.77
N ILE A 151 -6.23 3.03 -46.61
CA ILE A 151 -6.77 2.45 -45.37
C ILE A 151 -5.66 2.41 -44.31
N HIS A 152 -5.58 3.50 -43.56
CA HIS A 152 -4.69 3.61 -42.43
C HIS A 152 -5.14 2.65 -41.33
N GLY A 153 -4.22 1.81 -40.84
CA GLY A 153 -4.52 0.93 -39.71
C GLY A 153 -4.98 1.74 -38.48
N THR A 154 -5.90 1.20 -37.68
CA THR A 154 -6.28 1.79 -36.40
C THR A 154 -5.09 1.83 -35.44
N SER A 155 -4.89 2.96 -34.77
CA SER A 155 -3.81 3.12 -33.78
C SER A 155 -4.12 2.32 -32.52
N GLY A 156 -3.12 1.63 -31.96
CA GLY A 156 -3.24 0.99 -30.65
C GLY A 156 -3.39 2.05 -29.57
N ARG A 157 -4.50 1.98 -28.81
CA ARG A 157 -4.83 2.88 -27.68
C ARG A 157 -5.24 2.04 -26.48
N VAL A 158 -4.64 2.33 -25.34
CA VAL A 158 -5.06 1.83 -24.03
C VAL A 158 -5.62 3.03 -23.26
N PRO A 159 -6.94 3.16 -23.13
CA PRO A 159 -7.53 4.27 -22.41
C PRO A 159 -7.10 4.25 -20.93
N ALA A 160 -7.12 5.42 -20.31
CA ALA A 160 -7.14 5.48 -18.85
C ALA A 160 -8.32 4.66 -18.32
N ASP A 161 -8.22 4.18 -17.09
CA ASP A 161 -9.21 3.31 -16.47
C ASP A 161 -9.30 1.89 -17.04
N THR A 162 -8.31 1.44 -17.83
CA THR A 162 -8.30 0.05 -18.32
C THR A 162 -7.93 -0.91 -17.19
N PRO A 163 -8.76 -1.93 -16.87
CA PRO A 163 -8.42 -2.92 -15.88
C PRO A 163 -7.33 -3.86 -16.40
N VAL A 164 -6.26 -4.01 -15.61
CA VAL A 164 -5.11 -4.87 -15.90
C VAL A 164 -4.93 -5.83 -14.73
N THR A 165 -4.95 -7.13 -15.02
CA THR A 165 -4.63 -8.15 -14.00
C THR A 165 -3.12 -8.34 -13.93
N ALA A 166 -2.58 -8.16 -12.73
CA ALA A 166 -1.18 -8.38 -12.41
C ALA A 166 -1.05 -9.47 -11.35
N TYR A 167 0.15 -10.01 -11.19
CA TYR A 167 0.46 -11.02 -10.19
C TYR A 167 1.65 -10.56 -9.35
N LEU A 168 1.66 -10.84 -8.05
CA LEU A 168 2.84 -10.63 -7.22
C LEU A 168 4.01 -11.48 -7.77
N ALA A 169 5.17 -10.86 -7.99
CA ALA A 169 6.36 -11.61 -8.41
C ALA A 169 7.19 -12.12 -7.22
N ASP A 170 7.02 -11.49 -6.06
CA ASP A 170 7.74 -11.77 -4.82
C ASP A 170 6.75 -11.90 -3.66
N ASP A 171 7.18 -12.53 -2.56
CA ASP A 171 6.36 -12.71 -1.38
C ASP A 171 6.23 -11.39 -0.62
N LEU A 172 5.02 -10.82 -0.60
CA LEU A 172 4.77 -9.58 0.11
C LEU A 172 4.64 -9.87 1.60
N ARG A 173 5.68 -9.55 2.36
CA ARG A 173 5.70 -9.65 3.82
C ARG A 173 5.20 -8.36 4.44
N PHE A 174 4.27 -8.47 5.37
CA PHE A 174 3.72 -7.33 6.09
C PHE A 174 3.58 -7.68 7.57
N THR A 175 3.79 -6.67 8.40
CA THR A 175 3.54 -6.76 9.84
C THR A 175 2.05 -6.55 10.03
N LEU A 176 1.37 -7.54 10.62
CA LEU A 176 0.01 -7.33 11.08
C LEU A 176 0.07 -6.28 12.19
N GLN A 177 -0.63 -5.17 11.98
CA GLN A 177 -0.82 -4.22 13.06
C GLN A 177 -1.77 -4.92 14.03
N PRO A 178 -1.45 -5.03 15.33
CA PRO A 178 -2.45 -5.36 16.32
C PRO A 178 -3.43 -4.18 16.41
N GLY A 179 -4.32 -4.09 15.42
CA GLY A 179 -5.38 -3.11 15.38
C GLY A 179 -6.43 -3.51 16.40
N THR A 180 -6.55 -2.71 17.45
CA THR A 180 -7.76 -2.53 18.27
C THR A 180 -8.28 -3.72 19.09
N GLU A 181 -7.41 -4.56 19.66
CA GLU A 181 -7.82 -5.39 20.82
C GLU A 181 -7.46 -4.74 22.17
N GLN A 182 -6.62 -3.69 22.18
CA GLN A 182 -6.25 -2.94 23.39
C GLN A 182 -7.13 -1.72 23.69
N ALA A 183 -8.16 -1.43 22.87
CA ALA A 183 -9.13 -0.39 23.16
C ALA A 183 -10.26 -0.85 24.12
N ASP A 184 -10.51 -2.16 24.23
CA ASP A 184 -11.51 -2.71 25.16
C ASP A 184 -10.92 -3.17 26.50
N ALA A 185 -9.59 -3.32 26.61
CA ALA A 185 -8.94 -3.78 27.84
C ALA A 185 -8.33 -2.65 28.70
N THR A 186 -8.34 -1.41 28.23
CA THR A 186 -7.87 -0.23 28.98
C THR A 186 -8.93 0.86 29.03
N ALA A 187 -10.18 0.49 29.28
CA ALA A 187 -11.07 1.35 30.05
C ALA A 187 -11.02 0.83 31.49
N PRO A 188 -10.21 1.41 32.40
CA PRO A 188 -10.66 1.44 33.78
C PRO A 188 -11.99 2.20 33.73
N ASP A 189 -13.08 1.45 33.87
CA ASP A 189 -14.44 1.96 34.03
C ASP A 189 -14.51 2.76 35.33
N GLN A 190 -13.91 3.95 35.29
CA GLN A 190 -14.13 5.05 36.21
C GLN A 190 -15.17 5.98 35.58
N LEU A 191 -16.33 5.47 35.15
CA LEU A 191 -17.47 6.30 34.76
C LEU A 191 -18.81 5.58 35.00
N GLY A 192 -19.00 5.09 36.23
CA GLY A 192 -20.29 4.55 36.68
C GLY A 192 -20.70 4.87 38.12
N ALA A 193 -19.90 5.66 38.86
CA ALA A 193 -20.17 5.97 40.27
C ALA A 193 -20.94 7.29 40.51
N ASP A 194 -21.16 8.12 39.49
CA ASP A 194 -21.71 9.47 39.68
C ASP A 194 -23.10 9.73 39.05
N GLN A 195 -23.74 8.72 38.43
CA GLN A 195 -25.06 8.90 37.79
C GLN A 195 -26.16 7.92 38.21
N ARG A 196 -26.06 7.33 39.39
CA ARG A 196 -27.26 6.84 40.11
C ARG A 196 -27.71 7.85 41.15
N ILE A 197 -27.88 9.11 40.72
CA ILE A 197 -28.89 9.97 41.33
C ILE A 197 -30.22 9.34 40.91
N LEU A 198 -30.77 8.52 41.80
CA LEU A 198 -32.12 7.98 41.69
C LEU A 198 -33.07 9.15 41.42
N PRO A 199 -33.75 9.25 40.26
CA PRO A 199 -34.95 10.07 40.22
C PRO A 199 -35.92 9.47 41.24
N ALA A 200 -36.38 10.34 42.12
CA ALA A 200 -37.36 10.16 43.18
C ALA A 200 -38.10 8.81 43.19
N ARG A 201 -37.95 8.12 44.32
CA ARG A 201 -38.87 7.12 44.89
C ARG A 201 -40.26 7.17 44.23
N PHE A 202 -40.56 6.12 43.45
CA PHE A 202 -41.86 5.92 42.84
C PHE A 202 -42.94 5.90 43.95
N ASP A 203 -43.87 6.85 43.92
CA ASP A 203 -44.92 6.98 44.92
C ASP A 203 -46.23 6.38 44.38
N PRO A 204 -46.63 5.16 44.82
CA PRO A 204 -47.80 4.46 44.27
C PRO A 204 -49.14 5.11 44.68
N SER A 205 -49.12 6.12 45.56
CA SER A 205 -50.31 6.86 45.99
C SER A 205 -50.94 7.70 44.88
N ALA A 206 -50.20 8.02 43.81
CA ALA A 206 -50.70 8.77 42.66
C ALA A 206 -51.75 8.02 41.82
N PHE A 207 -51.90 6.70 42.00
CA PHE A 207 -52.77 5.86 41.17
C PHE A 207 -54.06 5.39 41.87
N SER A 208 -54.33 5.81 43.12
CA SER A 208 -55.57 5.43 43.82
C SER A 208 -56.52 6.61 43.93
N GLY A 209 -57.38 6.79 42.93
CA GLY A 209 -58.42 7.80 42.96
C GLY A 209 -59.43 7.66 41.83
N SER A 210 -60.63 7.18 42.18
CA SER A 210 -61.89 7.40 41.47
C SER A 210 -62.14 6.66 40.14
N GLN A 211 -62.61 5.42 40.23
CA GLN A 211 -63.66 4.90 39.34
C GLN A 211 -64.79 4.39 40.24
N ARG A 212 -65.88 5.16 40.29
CA ARG A 212 -67.17 4.80 40.85
C ARG A 212 -68.21 5.04 39.77
#